data_AF-A0A5C7WCE0-F1
#
_entry.id   AF-A0A5C7WCE0-F1
#
_cell.length_a   1.000
_cell.length_b   1.000
_cell.length_c   1.000
_cell.angle_alpha   90.00
_cell.angle_beta   90.00
_cell.angle_gamma   90.00
#
_symmetry.space_group_name_H-M   'P 1'
#
loop_
_entity.id
_entity.type
_entity.pdbx_description
1 polymer ?
#
loop_
_entity_poly.entity_id
_entity_poly.type
_entity_poly.pdbx_seq_one_letter_code
_entity_poly.pdbx_strand_id
1 'polypeptide(L)'
;MAANSNDRRSFTMLKPVPLHPKTTIAASSYHKFFTVKPGLDVMDVMEHASTLLDTALDAARDIAMEGDDNKHWAVVYLLESTLALVNASVSGMLEAKQ
;
A
#
# COMPACT_ATOMS: atom_id res chain seq x y z
N MET A 1 -17.19 -60.56 -17.88
CA MET A 1 -15.88 -60.62 -18.56
C MET A 1 -15.58 -59.20 -19.03
N ALA A 2 -14.77 -58.41 -18.28
CA ALA A 2 -13.31 -58.25 -18.47
C ALA A 2 -13.00 -57.79 -19.91
N ALA A 3 -12.28 -56.71 -20.23
CA ALA A 3 -11.20 -56.00 -19.54
C ALA A 3 -11.07 -54.57 -20.16
N ASN A 4 -10.80 -53.53 -19.37
CA ASN A 4 -9.48 -52.91 -19.20
C ASN A 4 -9.08 -51.88 -20.29
N SER A 5 -9.26 -50.60 -19.99
CA SER A 5 -8.47 -49.50 -20.58
C SER A 5 -7.93 -48.64 -19.43
N ASN A 6 -6.75 -49.04 -18.94
CA ASN A 6 -5.90 -48.28 -18.04
C ASN A 6 -5.45 -46.98 -18.71
N ASP A 7 -6.09 -45.86 -18.38
CA ASP A 7 -5.54 -44.55 -18.65
C ASP A 7 -5.03 -43.96 -17.33
N ARG A 8 -3.76 -44.29 -17.01
CA ARG A 8 -3.02 -43.73 -15.88
C ARG A 8 -2.76 -42.25 -16.15
N ARG A 9 -3.71 -41.40 -15.79
CA ARG A 9 -3.44 -39.97 -15.62
C ARG A 9 -2.61 -39.80 -14.35
N SER A 10 -1.30 -39.78 -14.54
CA SER A 10 -0.30 -39.41 -13.55
C SER A 10 -0.60 -38.00 -13.04
N PHE A 11 -1.25 -37.87 -11.90
CA PHE A 11 -1.24 -36.62 -11.15
C PHE A 11 0.15 -36.44 -10.58
N THR A 12 0.96 -35.58 -11.20
CA THR A 12 2.20 -35.11 -10.58
C THR A 12 1.83 -34.35 -9.31
N MET A 13 2.01 -35.00 -8.16
CA MET A 13 2.01 -34.36 -6.85
C MET A 13 2.99 -33.18 -6.89
N LEU A 14 2.46 -31.96 -6.85
CA LEU A 14 3.28 -30.78 -6.56
C LEU A 14 3.90 -31.00 -5.18
N LYS A 15 5.23 -30.97 -5.09
CA LYS A 15 5.94 -31.09 -3.82
C LYS A 15 5.41 -30.01 -2.86
N PRO A 16 5.13 -30.34 -1.59
CA PRO A 16 4.69 -29.35 -0.62
C PRO A 16 5.75 -28.26 -0.50
N VAL A 17 5.33 -27.01 -0.70
CA VAL A 17 6.19 -25.83 -0.52
C VAL A 17 6.50 -25.72 0.98
N PRO A 18 7.77 -25.75 1.40
CA PRO A 18 8.11 -25.52 2.80
C PRO A 18 7.72 -24.08 3.16
N LEU A 19 6.66 -23.92 3.95
CA LEU A 19 6.35 -22.67 4.63
C LEU A 19 7.39 -22.48 5.74
N HIS A 20 8.54 -21.91 5.40
CA HIS A 20 9.41 -21.34 6.40
C HIS A 20 8.75 -20.07 6.93
N PRO A 21 8.37 -19.98 8.21
CA PRO A 21 8.04 -18.70 8.80
C PRO A 21 9.35 -17.91 8.88
N LYS A 22 9.64 -17.11 7.85
CA LYS A 22 10.58 -16.00 8.01
C LYS A 22 9.86 -14.99 8.89
N THR A 23 9.98 -15.17 10.20
CA THR A 23 9.82 -14.09 11.18
C THR A 23 10.90 -13.07 10.86
N THR A 24 10.63 -12.25 9.86
CA THR A 24 11.41 -11.06 9.59
C THR A 24 10.94 -10.08 10.64
N ILE A 25 11.70 -9.99 11.73
CA ILE A 25 11.64 -8.84 12.62
C ILE A 25 11.83 -7.65 11.68
N ALA A 26 10.74 -6.91 11.44
CA ALA A 26 10.77 -5.75 10.59
C ALA A 26 11.78 -4.78 11.23
N ALA A 27 12.98 -4.72 10.65
CA ALA A 27 13.85 -3.59 10.87
C ALA A 27 12.97 -2.35 10.65
N SER A 28 12.98 -1.42 11.59
CA SER A 28 12.37 -0.10 11.46
C SER A 28 13.13 0.74 10.42
N SER A 29 13.32 0.17 9.23
CA SER A 29 13.51 0.90 8.00
C SER A 29 12.26 1.76 7.87
N TYR A 30 12.42 3.07 7.99
CA TYR A 30 11.44 4.04 7.53
C TYR A 30 11.33 3.88 6.01
N HIS A 31 10.65 2.82 5.59
CA HIS A 31 10.48 2.51 4.19
C HIS A 31 9.45 3.51 3.69
N LYS A 32 9.89 4.51 2.90
CA LYS A 32 8.97 5.37 2.18
C LYS A 32 8.08 4.49 1.30
N PHE A 33 6.79 4.42 1.64
CA PHE A 33 5.80 3.69 0.86
C PHE A 33 5.44 4.41 -0.44
N PHE A 34 5.63 5.73 -0.46
CA PHE A 34 5.30 6.59 -1.59
C PHE A 34 6.50 7.42 -2.05
N THR A 35 6.60 7.57 -3.36
CA THR A 35 7.57 8.46 -4.02
C THR A 35 6.80 9.34 -4.99
N VAL A 36 7.08 10.64 -4.95
CA VAL A 36 6.43 11.63 -5.82
C VAL A 36 7.38 11.95 -6.96
N LYS A 37 6.83 12.03 -8.17
CA LYS A 37 7.62 12.38 -9.36
C LYS A 37 8.12 13.83 -9.24
N PRO A 38 9.39 14.11 -9.56
CA PRO A 38 9.90 15.48 -9.55
C PRO A 38 9.30 16.32 -10.69
N GLY A 39 9.33 17.64 -10.53
CA GLY A 39 8.87 18.61 -11.53
C GLY A 39 7.36 18.80 -11.60
N LEU A 40 6.63 18.37 -10.58
CA LEU A 40 5.21 18.70 -10.43
C LEU A 40 5.05 20.12 -9.88
N ASP A 41 3.98 20.79 -10.30
CA ASP A 41 3.64 22.10 -9.75
C ASP A 41 3.24 21.98 -8.28
N VAL A 42 3.79 22.87 -7.44
CA VAL A 42 3.60 22.81 -5.99
C VAL A 42 2.15 23.10 -5.62
N MET A 43 1.47 24.01 -6.30
CA MET A 43 0.08 24.35 -6.00
C MET A 43 -0.84 23.19 -6.35
N ASP A 44 -0.66 22.57 -7.51
CA ASP A 44 -1.44 21.39 -7.93
C ASP A 44 -1.26 20.23 -6.94
N VAL A 45 -0.03 19.98 -6.49
CA VAL A 45 0.29 18.93 -5.52
C VAL A 45 -0.34 19.23 -4.14
N MET A 46 -0.33 20.48 -3.70
CA MET A 46 -0.95 20.87 -2.43
C MET A 46 -2.48 20.80 -2.46
N GLU A 47 -3.11 21.13 -3.59
CA GLU A 47 -4.56 20.94 -3.77
C GLU A 47 -4.95 19.45 -3.67
N HIS A 48 -4.16 18.57 -4.28
CA HIS A 48 -4.37 17.13 -4.18
C HIS A 48 -4.13 16.61 -2.76
N ALA A 49 -3.08 17.08 -2.08
CA ALA A 49 -2.82 16.75 -0.69
C ALA A 49 -3.99 17.17 0.22
N SER A 50 -4.56 18.36 0.01
CA SER A 50 -5.73 18.83 0.74
C SER A 50 -6.94 17.92 0.56
N THR A 51 -7.20 17.50 -0.68
CA THR A 51 -8.33 16.61 -1.00
C THR A 51 -8.16 15.22 -0.37
N LEU A 52 -6.93 14.67 -0.40
CA LEU A 52 -6.62 13.39 0.24
C LEU A 52 -6.78 13.45 1.75
N LEU A 53 -6.39 14.56 2.39
CA LEU A 53 -6.59 14.77 3.83
C LEU A 53 -8.07 14.83 4.21
N ASP A 54 -8.89 15.53 3.43
CA ASP A 54 -10.33 15.63 3.67
C ASP A 54 -10.99 14.25 3.58
N THR A 55 -10.63 13.49 2.53
CA THR A 55 -11.07 12.10 2.36
C THR A 55 -10.62 11.20 3.51
N ALA A 56 -9.36 11.36 3.98
CA ALA A 56 -8.84 10.58 5.09
C ALA A 56 -9.56 10.89 6.41
N LEU A 57 -9.93 12.16 6.62
CA LEU A 57 -10.65 12.61 7.80
C LEU A 57 -12.07 12.04 7.82
N ASP A 58 -12.78 12.09 6.70
CA ASP A 58 -14.12 11.52 6.60
C ASP A 58 -14.11 10.00 6.77
N ALA A 59 -13.17 9.30 6.13
CA ALA A 59 -12.98 7.88 6.34
C ALA A 59 -12.64 7.53 7.81
N ALA A 60 -11.82 8.35 8.48
CA ALA A 60 -11.50 8.15 9.90
C ALA A 60 -12.71 8.36 10.80
N ARG A 61 -13.57 9.33 10.49
CA ARG A 61 -14.84 9.56 11.21
C ARG A 61 -15.78 8.37 11.05
N ASP A 62 -15.97 7.90 9.82
CA ASP A 62 -16.82 6.75 9.54
C ASP A 62 -16.35 5.51 10.31
N ILE A 63 -15.05 5.24 10.33
CA ILE A 63 -14.47 4.14 11.11
C ILE A 63 -14.72 4.32 12.61
N ALA A 64 -14.51 5.53 13.13
CA ALA A 64 -14.74 5.83 14.55
C ALA A 64 -16.22 5.67 14.96
N MET A 65 -17.15 5.91 14.04
CA MET A 65 -18.60 5.79 14.28
C MET A 65 -19.13 4.37 14.07
N GLU A 66 -18.70 3.68 13.02
CA GLU A 66 -19.16 2.35 12.65
C GLU A 66 -18.44 1.22 13.39
N GLY A 67 -17.22 1.48 13.91
CA GLY A 67 -16.39 0.49 14.59
C GLY A 67 -15.86 -0.62 13.67
N ASP A 68 -15.85 -0.41 12.36
CA ASP A 68 -15.33 -1.38 11.39
C ASP A 68 -13.81 -1.29 11.30
N ASP A 69 -13.15 -2.13 12.11
CA ASP A 69 -11.69 -2.15 12.24
C ASP A 69 -10.96 -2.49 10.93
N ASN A 70 -11.64 -3.06 9.93
CA ASN A 70 -11.02 -3.52 8.69
C ASN A 70 -10.64 -2.40 7.72
N LYS A 71 -11.04 -1.15 7.98
CA LYS A 71 -10.81 -0.01 7.07
C LYS A 71 -9.68 0.93 7.53
N HIS A 72 -9.09 0.72 8.71
CA HIS A 72 -8.02 1.57 9.25
C HIS A 72 -6.82 1.74 8.31
N TRP A 73 -6.49 0.68 7.56
CA TRP A 73 -5.38 0.71 6.60
C TRP A 73 -5.59 1.77 5.51
N ALA A 74 -6.84 2.06 5.12
CA ALA A 74 -7.14 3.03 4.08
C ALA A 74 -6.85 4.46 4.54
N VAL A 75 -7.19 4.78 5.79
CA VAL A 75 -6.84 6.07 6.41
C VAL A 75 -5.32 6.23 6.48
N VAL A 76 -4.60 5.20 6.95
CA VAL A 76 -3.13 5.23 7.00
C VAL A 76 -2.53 5.41 5.60
N TYR A 77 -3.06 4.70 4.59
CA TYR A 77 -2.63 4.85 3.20
C TYR A 77 -2.78 6.29 2.70
N LEU A 78 -3.93 6.92 2.94
CA LEU A 78 -4.19 8.30 2.53
C LEU A 78 -3.28 9.29 3.24
N LEU A 79 -3.03 9.10 4.54
CA LEU A 79 -2.14 9.95 5.32
C LEU A 79 -0.68 9.84 4.87
N GLU A 80 -0.17 8.62 4.67
CA GLU A 80 1.19 8.38 4.17
C GLU A 80 1.40 8.93 2.75
N SER A 81 0.39 8.79 1.88
CA SER A 81 0.39 9.38 0.53
C SER A 81 0.47 10.90 0.59
N THR A 82 -0.36 11.51 1.44
CA THR A 82 -0.37 12.97 1.64
C THR A 82 0.98 13.45 2.17
N LEU A 83 1.53 12.76 3.16
CA LEU A 83 2.83 13.11 3.74
C LEU A 83 3.94 13.11 2.67
N ALA A 84 3.91 12.16 1.74
CA ALA A 84 4.85 12.13 0.63
C ALA A 84 4.69 13.34 -0.32
N LEU A 85 3.44 13.75 -0.63
CA LEU A 85 3.16 14.94 -1.45
C LEU A 85 3.63 16.23 -0.77
N VAL A 86 3.37 16.37 0.53
CA VAL A 86 3.83 17.53 1.33
C VAL A 86 5.34 17.59 1.37
N ASN A 87 6.01 16.48 1.68
CA ASN A 87 7.47 16.43 1.70
C ASN A 87 8.08 16.77 0.34
N ALA A 88 7.53 16.22 -0.75
CA ALA A 88 7.99 16.52 -2.10
C ALA A 88 7.84 18.00 -2.46
N SER A 89 6.73 18.62 -2.05
CA SER A 89 6.47 20.04 -2.29
C SER A 89 7.43 20.94 -1.52
N VAL A 90 7.67 20.62 -0.23
CA VAL A 90 8.63 21.35 0.60
C VAL A 90 10.05 21.24 0.00
N SER A 91 10.46 20.04 -0.42
CA SER A 91 11.75 19.84 -1.08
C SER A 91 11.85 20.65 -2.38
N GLY A 92 10.83 20.61 -3.24
CA GLY A 92 10.81 21.38 -4.49
C GLY A 92 10.87 22.89 -4.26
N MET A 93 10.19 23.41 -3.24
CA MET A 93 10.25 24.83 -2.87
C MET A 93 11.62 25.27 -2.35
N LEU A 94 12.32 24.39 -1.63
CA LEU A 94 13.67 24.68 -1.12
C LEU A 94 14.70 24.66 -2.25
N GLU A 95 14.58 23.72 -3.18
CA GLU A 95 15.44 23.63 -4.36
C GLU A 95 15.26 24.84 -5.30
N ALA A 96 14.05 25.36 -5.45
CA ALA A 96 13.77 26.55 -6.28
C ALA A 96 14.36 27.86 -5.73
N LYS A 97 14.86 27.89 -4.50
CA LYS A 97 15.46 29.09 -3.87
C LYS A 97 16.99 29.14 -3.99
N GLN A 98 17.65 28.10 -4.52
CA GLN A 98 19.09 28.04 -4.74
C GLN A 98 19.46 28.43 -6.17
#